data_AF-A0A350Q9K0-F1
#
_entry.id   AF-A0A350Q9K0-F1
#
_cell.length_a   1.000
_cell.length_b   1.000
_cell.length_c   1.000
_cell.angle_alpha   90.00
_cell.angle_beta   90.00
_cell.angle_gamma   90.00
#
_symmetry.space_group_name_H-M   'P 1'
#
loop_
_entity.id
_entity.type
_entity.pdbx_description
1 polymer ?
#
loop_
_entity_poly.entity_id
_entity_poly.type
_entity_poly.pdbx_seq_one_letter_code
_entity_poly.pdbx_strand_id
1 'polypeptide(L)'
;RFGLVALAVLMTCQRANAQSSYQTGQNTSPAYEGWEQNEDGSFNLVFGYMNRNWLEEMDVPIGPGNNISPGPMDQGQPTHLLPRRNRYVFKVRVPPDFGDQELIWTLTTKGKTEAAYGTLRLDYKLDYMVIMSETGSIGAGFTTEASRANTPPTITLVGDPVRRVGVGQPVTLVARITDDDLPRVGAIRTPAESDSIPTLPAAALRPPGRITVQKVNGLHLSWFVFRGESPAKFDPPQIKTWEDTRAGANSPWAPLFRRPPIPEDGEWTVRVTFD
;
A
#
# COMPACT_ATOMS: atom_id res chain seq x y z
N ARG A 1 -9.46 -45.06 54.60
CA ARG A 1 -10.43 -44.06 54.09
C ARG A 1 -9.62 -42.99 53.37
N PHE A 2 -9.51 -43.08 52.04
CA PHE A 2 -8.70 -42.16 51.24
C PHE A 2 -9.49 -40.88 50.98
N GLY A 3 -8.92 -39.73 51.35
CA GLY A 3 -9.50 -38.41 51.11
C GLY A 3 -9.16 -37.91 49.71
N LEU A 4 -10.18 -37.58 48.92
CA LEU A 4 -10.03 -36.85 47.66
C LEU A 4 -9.70 -35.39 47.97
N VAL A 5 -8.56 -34.91 47.48
CA VAL A 5 -8.30 -33.47 47.34
C VAL A 5 -8.65 -33.10 45.90
N ALA A 6 -9.73 -32.34 45.72
CA ALA A 6 -10.10 -31.79 44.42
C ALA A 6 -9.24 -30.53 44.16
N LEU A 7 -8.32 -30.62 43.21
CA LEU A 7 -7.55 -29.49 42.71
C LEU A 7 -8.43 -28.67 41.76
N ALA A 8 -8.94 -27.53 42.21
CA ALA A 8 -9.64 -26.57 41.37
C ALA A 8 -8.64 -25.81 40.50
N VAL A 9 -8.51 -26.19 39.23
CA VAL A 9 -7.77 -25.42 38.23
C VAL A 9 -8.64 -24.24 37.80
N LEU A 10 -8.34 -23.05 38.35
CA LEU A 10 -8.86 -21.79 37.84
C LEU A 10 -8.25 -21.55 36.45
N MET A 11 -9.00 -21.87 35.40
CA MET A 11 -8.70 -21.39 34.05
C MET A 11 -8.88 -19.88 34.02
N THR A 12 -7.78 -19.14 34.17
CA THR A 12 -7.75 -17.74 33.79
C THR A 12 -7.89 -17.69 32.27
N CYS A 13 -9.06 -17.27 31.78
CA CYS A 13 -9.18 -16.81 30.40
C CYS A 13 -8.25 -15.60 30.25
N GLN A 14 -7.00 -15.84 29.84
CA GLN A 14 -6.19 -14.78 29.25
C GLN A 14 -7.01 -14.29 28.06
N ARG A 15 -7.59 -13.09 28.18
CA ARG A 15 -8.06 -12.38 26.99
C ARG A 15 -6.84 -12.27 26.11
N ALA A 16 -6.78 -13.09 25.07
CA ALA A 16 -5.90 -12.80 23.96
C ALA A 16 -6.22 -11.36 23.58
N ASN A 17 -5.25 -10.47 23.73
CA ASN A 17 -5.30 -9.17 23.07
C ASN A 17 -5.23 -9.50 21.58
N ALA A 18 -6.36 -9.89 21.00
CA ALA A 18 -6.59 -9.81 19.58
C ALA A 18 -6.18 -8.38 19.20
N GLN A 19 -5.29 -8.27 18.22
CA GLN A 19 -4.78 -7.00 17.74
C GLN A 19 -5.97 -6.06 17.50
N SER A 20 -6.19 -5.10 18.41
CA SER A 20 -7.36 -4.23 18.34
C SER A 20 -7.35 -3.52 17.00
N SER A 21 -8.29 -3.88 16.13
CA SER A 21 -8.50 -3.22 14.86
C SER A 21 -9.40 -2.01 15.11
N TYR A 22 -8.90 -0.82 14.82
CA TYR A 22 -9.64 0.42 15.02
C TYR A 22 -10.26 0.87 13.69
N GLN A 23 -11.55 1.16 13.69
CA GLN A 23 -12.19 1.73 12.49
C GLN A 23 -11.71 3.17 12.25
N THR A 24 -11.59 3.95 13.32
CA THR A 24 -11.24 5.38 13.34
C THR A 24 -10.54 5.76 14.66
N GLY A 25 -10.00 6.98 14.74
CA GLY A 25 -9.54 7.66 15.95
C GLY A 25 -8.07 7.43 16.31
N GLN A 26 -7.34 6.58 15.59
CA GLN A 26 -5.94 6.29 15.86
C GLN A 26 -4.99 7.17 15.04
N ASN A 27 -3.77 7.34 15.52
CA ASN A 27 -2.73 8.07 14.81
C ASN A 27 -2.10 7.25 13.67
N THR A 28 -1.43 7.95 12.77
CA THR A 28 -0.56 7.39 11.73
C THR A 28 0.89 7.38 12.20
N SER A 29 1.61 6.32 11.84
CA SER A 29 3.03 6.12 12.11
C SER A 29 3.80 6.18 10.79
N PRO A 30 4.76 7.11 10.61
CA PRO A 30 5.64 7.09 9.44
C PRO A 30 6.59 5.89 9.53
N ALA A 31 7.03 5.38 8.39
CA ALA A 31 7.91 4.24 8.27
C ALA A 31 9.02 4.52 7.25
N TYR A 32 10.24 4.18 7.61
CA TYR A 32 11.35 4.10 6.67
C TYR A 32 11.34 2.71 6.04
N GLU A 33 11.26 2.65 4.72
CA GLU A 33 11.19 1.39 3.97
C GLU A 33 12.58 0.92 3.53
N GLY A 34 13.52 1.85 3.40
CA GLY A 34 14.89 1.57 3.00
C GLY A 34 15.40 2.51 1.91
N TRP A 35 16.49 2.15 1.26
CA TRP A 35 17.13 2.98 0.24
C TRP A 35 17.50 2.22 -1.02
N GLU A 36 17.51 2.94 -2.14
CA GLU A 36 17.97 2.46 -3.43
C GLU A 36 19.10 3.38 -3.95
N GLN A 37 20.02 2.82 -4.73
CA GLN A 37 21.12 3.58 -5.35
C GLN A 37 20.76 3.95 -6.78
N ASN A 38 20.97 5.21 -7.15
CA ASN A 38 20.80 5.72 -8.50
C ASN A 38 22.09 5.52 -9.33
N GLU A 39 21.97 5.56 -10.65
CA GLU A 39 23.10 5.38 -11.58
C GLU A 39 24.20 6.46 -11.42
N ASP A 40 23.84 7.66 -10.99
CA ASP A 40 24.76 8.77 -10.76
C ASP A 40 25.45 8.72 -9.38
N GLY A 41 25.25 7.63 -8.63
CA GLY A 41 25.81 7.42 -7.30
C GLY A 41 25.03 8.09 -6.17
N SER A 42 24.00 8.88 -6.46
CA SER A 42 23.08 9.38 -5.44
C SER A 42 22.17 8.26 -4.92
N PHE A 43 21.38 8.54 -3.88
CA PHE A 43 20.48 7.55 -3.28
C PHE A 43 19.07 8.10 -3.18
N ASN A 44 18.06 7.22 -3.19
CA ASN A 44 16.71 7.58 -2.80
C ASN A 44 16.37 6.89 -1.48
N LEU A 45 16.01 7.68 -0.46
CA LEU A 45 15.45 7.20 0.80
C LEU A 45 13.94 7.02 0.62
N VAL A 46 13.43 5.82 0.85
CA VAL A 46 12.05 5.43 0.56
C VAL A 46 11.25 5.37 1.86
N PHE A 47 10.06 5.98 1.83
CA PHE A 47 9.20 6.09 3.00
C PHE A 47 7.79 5.60 2.70
N GLY A 48 7.14 5.09 3.73
CA GLY A 48 5.72 4.75 3.74
C GLY A 48 5.17 4.99 5.13
N TYR A 49 3.97 4.51 5.42
CA TYR A 49 3.37 4.72 6.73
C TYR A 49 2.35 3.64 7.07
N MET A 50 1.96 3.63 8.34
CA MET A 50 0.87 2.84 8.87
C MET A 50 -0.18 3.76 9.47
N ASN A 51 -1.27 3.99 8.74
CA ASN A 51 -2.49 4.54 9.32
C ASN A 51 -3.20 3.41 10.08
N ARG A 52 -3.34 3.55 11.39
CA ARG A 52 -3.85 2.45 12.22
C ARG A 52 -5.35 2.19 12.03
N ASN A 53 -6.04 3.05 11.29
CA ASN A 53 -7.48 2.97 11.05
C ASN A 53 -7.84 2.14 9.82
N TRP A 54 -9.05 1.58 9.81
CA TRP A 54 -9.61 0.82 8.67
C TRP A 54 -10.50 1.66 7.74
N LEU A 55 -11.05 2.78 8.24
CA LEU A 55 -11.95 3.66 7.51
C LEU A 55 -11.46 5.10 7.44
N GLU A 56 -10.83 5.59 8.52
CA GLU A 56 -10.41 6.98 8.58
C GLU A 56 -9.15 7.25 7.74
N GLU A 57 -9.32 8.16 6.78
CA GLU A 57 -8.25 8.89 6.10
C GLU A 57 -7.86 10.14 6.92
N MET A 58 -6.62 10.60 6.77
CA MET A 58 -6.14 11.78 7.51
C MET A 58 -5.44 12.76 6.58
N ASP A 59 -5.88 14.00 6.61
CA ASP A 59 -5.18 15.11 5.97
C ASP A 59 -4.23 15.79 6.96
N VAL A 60 -2.96 15.91 6.58
CA VAL A 60 -1.91 16.56 7.37
C VAL A 60 -1.09 17.46 6.43
N PRO A 61 -1.35 18.77 6.41
CA PRO A 61 -0.63 19.69 5.54
C PRO A 61 0.85 19.74 5.91
N ILE A 62 1.69 20.10 4.94
CA ILE A 62 3.12 20.33 5.19
C ILE A 62 3.29 21.41 6.26
N GLY A 63 4.12 21.13 7.25
CA GLY A 63 4.33 22.04 8.38
C GLY A 63 4.92 21.33 9.59
N PRO A 64 4.85 21.92 10.79
CA PRO A 64 5.40 21.33 12.01
C PRO A 64 4.85 19.91 12.31
N GLY A 65 3.63 19.61 11.88
CA GLY A 65 3.01 18.30 12.02
C GLY A 65 3.29 17.31 10.87
N ASN A 66 3.90 17.74 9.78
CA ASN A 66 4.28 16.89 8.65
C ASN A 66 5.48 17.52 7.92
N ASN A 67 6.68 17.18 8.35
CA ASN A 67 7.91 17.79 7.84
C ASN A 67 9.04 16.77 7.70
N ILE A 68 9.98 17.12 6.84
CA ILE A 68 11.24 16.41 6.66
C ILE A 68 12.39 17.30 7.11
N SER A 69 13.40 16.71 7.75
CA SER A 69 14.63 17.39 8.15
C SER A 69 15.82 16.43 8.08
N PRO A 70 17.06 16.89 7.82
CA PRO A 70 17.44 18.27 7.51
C PRO A 70 16.97 18.73 6.11
N GLY A 71 17.12 20.03 5.83
CA GLY A 71 16.72 20.64 4.57
C GLY A 71 15.33 21.28 4.62
N PRO A 72 14.71 21.56 3.45
CA PRO A 72 13.35 22.07 3.38
C PRO A 72 12.35 21.10 4.03
N MET A 73 11.34 21.65 4.70
CA MET A 73 10.30 20.82 5.31
C MET A 73 9.45 20.06 4.30
N ASP A 74 9.26 20.60 3.10
CA ASP A 74 8.62 19.91 1.98
C ASP A 74 9.70 19.24 1.12
N GLN A 75 9.70 17.91 1.10
CA GLN A 75 10.53 17.12 0.17
C GLN A 75 9.71 16.08 -0.58
N GLY A 76 8.41 16.34 -0.77
CA GLY A 76 7.53 15.46 -1.55
C GLY A 76 6.71 14.45 -0.73
N GLN A 77 6.70 14.52 0.60
CA GLN A 77 5.87 13.64 1.45
C GLN A 77 4.35 13.83 1.23
N PRO A 78 3.50 12.80 1.43
CA PRO A 78 2.06 12.93 1.23
C PRO A 78 1.43 13.87 2.26
N THR A 79 0.33 14.51 1.89
CA THR A 79 -0.54 15.23 2.85
C THR A 79 -1.87 14.55 3.06
N HIS A 80 -2.21 13.54 2.26
CA HIS A 80 -3.40 12.73 2.41
C HIS A 80 -3.00 11.28 2.74
N LEU A 81 -3.40 10.79 3.91
CA LEU A 81 -2.95 9.54 4.49
C LEU A 81 -4.08 8.50 4.47
N LEU A 82 -4.01 7.61 3.49
CA LEU A 82 -4.94 6.52 3.28
C LEU A 82 -4.92 5.52 4.44
N PRO A 83 -5.96 4.69 4.64
CA PRO A 83 -6.01 3.73 5.73
C PRO A 83 -4.88 2.69 5.67
N ARG A 84 -4.62 2.02 6.80
CA ARG A 84 -3.72 0.86 6.89
C ARG A 84 -2.29 1.12 6.42
N ARG A 85 -1.59 0.03 6.05
CA ARG A 85 -0.20 0.04 5.65
C ARG A 85 -0.10 0.47 4.20
N ASN A 86 0.62 1.57 3.98
CA ASN A 86 1.00 2.10 2.68
C ASN A 86 2.53 2.03 2.61
N ARG A 87 3.07 1.06 1.85
CA ARG A 87 4.53 0.90 1.67
C ARG A 87 5.01 1.69 0.46
N TYR A 88 6.28 2.09 0.50
CA TYR A 88 7.01 2.69 -0.64
C TYR A 88 6.27 3.86 -1.31
N VAL A 89 5.70 4.75 -0.50
CA VAL A 89 4.76 5.80 -0.91
C VAL A 89 5.47 6.95 -1.63
N PHE A 90 6.63 7.36 -1.12
CA PHE A 90 7.42 8.43 -1.72
C PHE A 90 8.90 8.23 -1.45
N LYS A 91 9.73 9.00 -2.16
CA LYS A 91 11.17 8.92 -2.07
C LYS A 91 11.78 10.31 -1.93
N VAL A 92 12.87 10.41 -1.20
CA VAL A 92 13.67 11.63 -1.09
C VAL A 92 15.08 11.34 -1.59
N ARG A 93 15.54 12.09 -2.59
CA ARG A 93 16.88 11.92 -3.15
C ARG A 93 17.91 12.61 -2.26
N VAL A 94 18.97 11.89 -1.91
CA VAL A 94 20.11 12.37 -1.13
C VAL A 94 21.41 12.20 -1.93
N PRO A 95 22.42 13.06 -1.74
CA PRO A 95 23.61 13.07 -2.58
C PRO A 95 24.54 11.86 -2.33
N PRO A 96 25.50 11.59 -3.22
CA PRO A 96 26.45 10.47 -3.08
C PRO A 96 27.29 10.50 -1.80
N ASP A 97 27.50 11.69 -1.23
CA ASP A 97 28.27 11.95 -0.01
C ASP A 97 27.40 12.02 1.27
N PHE A 98 26.14 11.54 1.21
CA PHE A 98 25.24 11.53 2.36
C PHE A 98 25.84 10.80 3.58
N GLY A 99 26.61 9.73 3.36
CA GLY A 99 27.35 9.03 4.41
C GLY A 99 26.44 8.46 5.51
N ASP A 100 26.81 8.71 6.76
CA ASP A 100 26.09 8.23 7.95
C ASP A 100 25.00 9.20 8.45
N GLN A 101 24.63 10.20 7.63
CA GLN A 101 23.57 11.13 7.97
C GLN A 101 22.19 10.44 8.04
N GLU A 102 21.24 11.12 8.66
CA GLU A 102 19.84 10.69 8.70
C GLU A 102 18.92 11.78 8.15
N LEU A 103 17.88 11.35 7.45
CA LEU A 103 16.75 12.18 7.03
C LEU A 103 15.50 11.73 7.78
N ILE A 104 14.90 12.63 8.53
CA ILE A 104 13.81 12.37 9.45
C ILE A 104 12.51 12.87 8.87
N TRP A 105 11.55 11.98 8.63
CA TRP A 105 10.16 12.36 8.37
C TRP A 105 9.37 12.32 9.67
N THR A 106 8.89 13.48 10.11
CA THR A 106 8.10 13.66 11.33
C THR A 106 6.63 13.85 10.99
N LEU A 107 5.76 13.10 11.67
CA LEU A 107 4.32 13.16 11.50
C LEU A 107 3.61 13.29 12.86
N THR A 108 2.72 14.28 12.99
CA THR A 108 1.86 14.49 14.15
C THR A 108 0.41 14.30 13.75
N THR A 109 -0.23 13.26 14.28
CA THR A 109 -1.64 12.94 14.02
C THR A 109 -2.32 12.52 15.32
N LYS A 110 -3.59 12.89 15.51
CA LYS A 110 -4.37 12.56 16.73
C LYS A 110 -3.62 12.89 18.03
N GLY A 111 -2.92 14.04 18.05
CA GLY A 111 -2.15 14.50 19.22
C GLY A 111 -0.87 13.71 19.51
N LYS A 112 -0.47 12.79 18.63
CA LYS A 112 0.77 12.00 18.78
C LYS A 112 1.74 12.30 17.65
N THR A 113 2.99 12.58 18.03
CA THR A 113 4.11 12.74 17.10
C THR A 113 4.90 11.45 17.01
N GLU A 114 5.17 11.00 15.79
CA GLU A 114 6.03 9.86 15.48
C GLU A 114 6.99 10.26 14.33
N ALA A 115 8.10 9.54 14.19
CA ALA A 115 9.13 9.85 13.19
C ALA A 115 9.72 8.58 12.56
N ALA A 116 10.12 8.70 11.30
CA ALA A 116 10.88 7.69 10.56
C ALA A 116 12.25 8.25 10.19
N TYR A 117 13.30 7.46 10.41
CA TYR A 117 14.70 7.86 10.24
C TYR A 117 15.28 7.14 9.02
N GLY A 118 15.49 7.87 7.93
CA GLY A 118 16.09 7.36 6.70
C GLY A 118 17.61 7.43 6.74
N THR A 119 18.28 6.33 6.40
CA THR A 119 19.74 6.15 6.50
C THR A 119 20.25 5.18 5.41
N LEU A 120 21.53 5.24 5.07
CA LEU A 120 22.14 4.35 4.06
C LEU A 120 22.73 3.05 4.64
N ARG A 121 22.32 2.65 5.85
CA ARG A 121 22.79 1.38 6.44
C ARG A 121 22.41 0.19 5.55
N LEU A 122 23.34 -0.75 5.40
CA LEU A 122 23.24 -1.83 4.41
C LEU A 122 22.03 -2.76 4.62
N ASP A 123 21.57 -2.92 5.87
CA ASP A 123 20.38 -3.70 6.23
C ASP A 123 19.07 -3.13 5.66
N TYR A 124 19.07 -1.86 5.27
CA TYR A 124 17.94 -1.17 4.65
C TYR A 124 18.06 -1.05 3.12
N LYS A 125 19.02 -1.72 2.49
CA LYS A 125 19.15 -1.67 1.02
C LYS A 125 17.96 -2.38 0.37
N LEU A 126 17.25 -1.64 -0.49
CA LEU A 126 16.12 -2.14 -1.25
C LEU A 126 16.57 -2.72 -2.59
N ASP A 127 15.97 -3.85 -2.93
CA ASP A 127 15.88 -4.37 -4.29
C ASP A 127 14.44 -4.85 -4.55
N TYR A 128 14.14 -5.21 -5.80
CA TYR A 128 12.80 -5.63 -6.16
C TYR A 128 12.37 -6.94 -5.49
N MET A 129 13.30 -7.81 -5.09
CA MET A 129 13.01 -9.03 -4.35
C MET A 129 12.56 -8.74 -2.93
N VAL A 130 13.21 -7.80 -2.25
CA VAL A 130 12.79 -7.30 -0.94
C VAL A 130 11.37 -6.74 -1.04
N ILE A 131 11.12 -5.87 -2.02
CA ILE A 131 9.78 -5.29 -2.26
C ILE A 131 8.74 -6.40 -2.49
N MET A 132 9.02 -7.37 -3.36
CA MET A 132 8.13 -8.50 -3.61
C MET A 132 7.83 -9.33 -2.36
N SER A 133 8.83 -9.55 -1.51
CA SER A 133 8.68 -10.25 -0.23
C SER A 133 7.74 -9.51 0.71
N GLU A 134 8.03 -8.23 0.95
CA GLU A 134 7.33 -7.41 1.93
C GLU A 134 5.89 -7.07 1.51
N THR A 135 5.59 -7.04 0.21
CA THR A 135 4.21 -6.89 -0.27
C THR A 135 3.42 -8.20 -0.29
N GLY A 136 4.06 -9.34 0.00
CA GLY A 136 3.43 -10.67 0.00
C GLY A 136 3.32 -11.33 -1.37
N SER A 137 4.13 -10.92 -2.35
CA SER A 137 4.10 -11.44 -3.72
C SER A 137 4.77 -12.81 -3.84
N ILE A 138 5.74 -13.12 -2.97
CA ILE A 138 6.48 -14.40 -2.93
C ILE A 138 6.18 -15.24 -1.66
N GLY A 139 5.08 -14.93 -0.96
CA GLY A 139 4.63 -15.69 0.21
C GLY A 139 5.68 -15.74 1.33
N ALA A 140 6.10 -16.95 1.71
CA ALA A 140 7.11 -17.17 2.75
C ALA A 140 8.57 -16.95 2.28
N GLY A 141 8.77 -16.13 1.23
CA GLY A 141 10.09 -15.83 0.68
C GLY A 141 10.60 -16.84 -0.37
N PHE A 142 9.71 -17.64 -0.98
CA PHE A 142 10.12 -18.60 -2.00
C PHE A 142 10.37 -17.91 -3.34
N THR A 143 11.59 -18.01 -3.86
CA THR A 143 11.97 -17.37 -5.13
C THR A 143 12.11 -18.38 -6.26
N THR A 144 11.69 -17.98 -7.46
CA THR A 144 11.85 -18.74 -8.71
C THR A 144 12.76 -17.98 -9.67
N GLU A 145 13.17 -18.61 -10.76
CA GLU A 145 13.90 -17.91 -11.82
C GLU A 145 13.07 -16.75 -12.38
N ALA A 146 11.79 -16.98 -12.66
CA ALA A 146 10.87 -15.94 -13.11
C ALA A 146 10.73 -14.80 -12.09
N SER A 147 10.65 -15.08 -10.78
CA SER A 147 10.58 -14.00 -9.79
C SER A 147 11.88 -13.22 -9.68
N ARG A 148 13.04 -13.83 -9.98
CA ARG A 148 14.35 -13.13 -10.00
C ARG A 148 14.58 -12.34 -11.28
N ALA A 149 13.95 -12.74 -12.38
CA ALA A 149 13.98 -12.02 -13.65
C ALA A 149 12.98 -10.86 -13.73
N ASN A 150 12.00 -10.82 -12.83
CA ASN A 150 10.94 -9.81 -12.80
C ASN A 150 11.50 -8.40 -12.56
N THR A 151 11.16 -7.48 -13.44
CA THR A 151 11.52 -6.07 -13.38
C THR A 151 10.27 -5.20 -13.16
N PRO A 152 10.37 -4.03 -12.49
CA PRO A 152 9.19 -3.20 -12.28
C PRO A 152 8.65 -2.63 -13.59
N PRO A 153 7.33 -2.43 -13.68
CA PRO A 153 6.73 -1.74 -14.81
C PRO A 153 7.20 -0.29 -14.87
N THR A 154 7.23 0.24 -16.09
CA THR A 154 7.40 1.68 -16.34
C THR A 154 6.04 2.31 -16.59
N ILE A 155 5.85 3.55 -16.13
CA ILE A 155 4.61 4.30 -16.27
C ILE A 155 4.88 5.68 -16.85
N THR A 156 4.07 6.11 -17.80
CA THR A 156 4.12 7.46 -18.37
C THR A 156 2.72 8.07 -18.39
N LEU A 157 2.58 9.29 -17.85
CA LEU A 157 1.34 10.05 -17.99
C LEU A 157 1.23 10.57 -19.42
N VAL A 158 0.10 10.30 -20.09
CA VAL A 158 -0.18 10.80 -21.43
C VAL A 158 -0.81 12.19 -21.34
N GLY A 159 -0.26 13.14 -22.10
CA GLY A 159 -0.71 14.54 -22.12
C GLY A 159 -0.05 15.40 -21.04
N ASP A 160 -0.66 16.55 -20.74
CA ASP A 160 -0.04 17.53 -19.84
C ASP A 160 0.06 17.02 -18.39
N PRO A 161 1.21 17.28 -17.71
CA PRO A 161 1.42 16.91 -16.31
C PRO A 161 0.66 17.80 -15.33
N VAL A 162 0.21 18.98 -15.78
CA VAL A 162 -0.60 19.91 -15.00
C VAL A 162 -1.89 20.16 -15.76
N ARG A 163 -3.02 19.89 -15.10
CA ARG A 163 -4.36 20.07 -15.68
C ARG A 163 -5.17 21.01 -14.79
N ARG A 164 -6.00 21.85 -15.41
CA ARG A 164 -6.92 22.76 -14.72
C ARG A 164 -8.34 22.36 -15.09
N VAL A 165 -9.18 22.21 -14.08
CA VAL A 165 -10.58 21.81 -14.25
C VAL A 165 -11.43 22.57 -13.24
N GLY A 166 -12.68 22.86 -13.60
CA GLY A 166 -13.65 23.43 -12.66
C GLY A 166 -14.14 22.37 -11.67
N VAL A 167 -14.54 22.79 -10.48
CA VAL A 167 -15.19 21.91 -9.49
C VAL A 167 -16.42 21.23 -10.14
N GLY A 168 -16.60 19.94 -9.86
CA GLY A 168 -17.66 19.11 -10.44
C GLY A 168 -17.49 18.75 -11.92
N GLN A 169 -16.47 19.26 -12.61
CA GLN A 169 -16.16 18.86 -13.98
C GLN A 169 -15.13 17.70 -13.98
N PRO A 170 -15.33 16.66 -14.78
CA PRO A 170 -14.38 15.56 -14.86
C PRO A 170 -13.13 15.97 -15.65
N VAL A 171 -11.97 15.51 -15.21
CA VAL A 171 -10.74 15.47 -16.01
C VAL A 171 -10.34 14.02 -16.27
N THR A 172 -10.06 13.69 -17.52
CA THR A 172 -9.56 12.36 -17.90
C THR A 172 -8.07 12.30 -17.67
N LEU A 173 -7.59 11.24 -17.01
CA LEU A 173 -6.18 10.88 -16.88
C LEU A 173 -5.94 9.57 -17.64
N VAL A 174 -4.80 9.51 -18.35
CA VAL A 174 -4.38 8.35 -19.12
C VAL A 174 -2.94 8.06 -18.77
N ALA A 175 -2.64 6.84 -18.37
CA ALA A 175 -1.28 6.36 -18.17
C ALA A 175 -0.97 5.22 -19.13
N ARG A 176 0.19 5.27 -19.76
CA ARG A 176 0.74 4.17 -20.54
C ARG A 176 1.70 3.37 -19.66
N ILE A 177 1.53 2.05 -19.63
CA ILE A 177 2.35 1.15 -18.83
C ILE A 177 3.03 0.12 -19.72
N THR A 178 4.33 -0.10 -19.50
CA THR A 178 5.11 -1.19 -20.12
C THR A 178 5.67 -2.08 -19.02
N ASP A 179 5.54 -3.40 -19.18
CA ASP A 179 5.89 -4.43 -18.20
C ASP A 179 6.52 -5.64 -18.93
N ASP A 180 7.24 -6.49 -18.21
CA ASP A 180 7.86 -7.73 -18.76
C ASP A 180 6.93 -8.95 -18.69
N ASP A 181 5.66 -8.74 -18.33
CA ASP A 181 4.61 -9.74 -18.10
C ASP A 181 4.91 -10.70 -16.94
N LEU A 182 5.81 -10.31 -16.02
CA LEU A 182 6.13 -11.07 -14.82
C LEU A 182 5.49 -10.48 -13.55
N PRO A 183 5.05 -11.32 -12.60
CA PRO A 183 4.88 -12.76 -12.74
C PRO A 183 3.73 -13.09 -13.71
N ARG A 184 3.90 -14.14 -14.53
CA ARG A 184 2.83 -14.63 -15.39
C ARG A 184 1.68 -15.10 -14.53
N VAL A 185 0.51 -14.56 -14.82
CA VAL A 185 -0.71 -14.81 -14.06
C VAL A 185 -1.76 -15.44 -14.95
N GLY A 186 -2.53 -16.38 -14.37
CA GLY A 186 -3.63 -17.01 -15.10
C GLY A 186 -4.68 -15.99 -15.58
N ALA A 187 -5.40 -16.37 -16.63
CA ALA A 187 -6.48 -15.58 -17.21
C ALA A 187 -7.56 -15.26 -16.17
N ILE A 188 -8.13 -14.06 -16.28
CA ILE A 188 -9.26 -13.64 -15.45
C ILE A 188 -10.48 -14.49 -15.85
N ARG A 189 -11.00 -15.29 -14.92
CA ARG A 189 -12.21 -16.07 -15.14
C ARG A 189 -13.43 -15.19 -14.94
N THR A 190 -14.10 -14.82 -16.03
CA THR A 190 -15.42 -14.20 -15.99
C THR A 190 -16.43 -15.24 -15.46
N PRO A 191 -17.29 -14.90 -14.50
CA PRO A 191 -18.41 -15.77 -14.16
C PRO A 191 -19.22 -16.06 -15.42
N ALA A 192 -19.62 -17.32 -15.62
CA ALA A 192 -20.56 -17.64 -16.68
C ALA A 192 -21.88 -16.90 -16.40
N GLU A 193 -22.41 -16.20 -17.40
CA GLU A 193 -23.78 -15.70 -17.34
C GLU A 193 -24.72 -16.91 -17.26
N SER A 194 -25.56 -16.93 -16.24
CA SER A 194 -26.53 -17.99 -16.00
C SER A 194 -27.80 -17.39 -15.43
N ASP A 195 -28.95 -17.80 -15.97
CA ASP A 195 -30.27 -17.42 -15.46
C ASP A 195 -30.61 -18.09 -14.11
N SER A 196 -29.75 -18.99 -13.63
CA SER A 196 -29.89 -19.62 -12.32
C SER A 196 -29.62 -18.63 -11.18
N ILE A 197 -30.26 -18.84 -10.03
CA ILE A 197 -30.01 -18.07 -8.80
C ILE A 197 -28.49 -18.00 -8.53
N PRO A 198 -27.90 -16.80 -8.38
CA PRO A 198 -26.49 -16.64 -8.08
C PRO A 198 -26.12 -17.41 -6.81
N THR A 199 -25.20 -18.36 -6.92
CA THR A 199 -24.66 -19.08 -5.76
C THR A 199 -23.31 -18.49 -5.37
N LEU A 200 -23.09 -18.34 -4.07
CA LEU A 200 -21.77 -17.94 -3.58
C LEU A 200 -20.76 -19.05 -3.88
N PRO A 201 -19.56 -18.71 -4.42
CA PRO A 201 -18.54 -19.71 -4.65
C PRO A 201 -18.14 -20.33 -3.30
N ALA A 202 -17.81 -21.62 -3.27
CA ALA A 202 -17.41 -22.31 -2.04
C ALA A 202 -16.26 -21.61 -1.30
N ALA A 203 -15.38 -20.90 -2.04
CA ALA A 203 -14.31 -20.09 -1.48
C ALA A 203 -14.82 -18.90 -0.64
N ALA A 204 -15.96 -18.30 -0.99
CA ALA A 204 -16.58 -17.21 -0.23
C ALA A 204 -17.25 -17.69 1.07
N LEU A 205 -17.53 -18.99 1.18
CA LEU A 205 -18.10 -19.61 2.38
C LEU A 205 -17.03 -20.11 3.36
N ARG A 206 -15.74 -19.97 3.02
CA ARG A 206 -14.61 -20.39 3.87
C ARG A 206 -13.95 -19.19 4.50
N PRO A 207 -13.65 -19.22 5.82
CA PRO A 207 -12.83 -18.20 6.44
C PRO A 207 -11.48 -18.07 5.72
N PRO A 208 -11.01 -16.85 5.45
CA PRO A 208 -9.72 -16.65 4.80
C PRO A 208 -8.58 -17.08 5.75
N GLY A 209 -7.76 -18.03 5.31
CA GLY A 209 -6.53 -18.41 6.00
C GLY A 209 -5.32 -17.74 5.38
N ARG A 210 -4.60 -16.90 6.13
CA ARG A 210 -3.33 -16.29 5.71
C ARG A 210 -2.31 -16.37 6.85
N ILE A 211 -1.17 -17.00 6.59
CA ILE A 211 -0.08 -17.16 7.56
C ILE A 211 0.95 -16.03 7.40
N THR A 212 1.17 -15.59 6.15
CA THR A 212 2.03 -14.46 5.80
C THR A 212 1.22 -13.35 5.14
N VAL A 213 1.82 -12.17 4.96
CA VAL A 213 1.29 -11.18 4.01
C VAL A 213 1.16 -11.88 2.64
N GLN A 214 0.03 -11.66 1.98
CA GLN A 214 -0.27 -12.24 0.69
C GLN A 214 -1.03 -11.24 -0.16
N LYS A 215 -0.59 -11.10 -1.41
CA LYS A 215 -1.19 -10.23 -2.40
C LYS A 215 -1.60 -11.06 -3.63
N VAL A 216 -2.71 -10.69 -4.25
CA VAL A 216 -3.04 -11.18 -5.60
C VAL A 216 -2.08 -10.51 -6.59
N ASN A 217 -1.15 -11.29 -7.13
CA ASN A 217 -0.15 -10.82 -8.09
C ASN A 217 -0.76 -10.55 -9.47
N GLY A 218 -0.18 -9.59 -10.19
CA GLY A 218 -0.50 -9.20 -11.57
C GLY A 218 -0.52 -7.69 -11.73
N LEU A 219 -0.38 -7.21 -12.98
CA LEU A 219 -0.35 -5.78 -13.29
C LEU A 219 -1.71 -5.12 -13.00
N HIS A 220 -1.67 -3.97 -12.33
CA HIS A 220 -2.81 -3.10 -12.08
C HIS A 220 -2.34 -1.67 -11.86
N LEU A 221 -3.16 -0.69 -12.24
CA LEU A 221 -2.95 0.72 -11.93
C LEU A 221 -3.95 1.21 -10.89
N SER A 222 -3.54 2.20 -10.11
CA SER A 222 -4.45 2.95 -9.23
C SER A 222 -4.05 4.40 -9.17
N TRP A 223 -5.06 5.28 -9.22
CA TRP A 223 -4.95 6.70 -8.93
C TRP A 223 -5.49 6.97 -7.53
N PHE A 224 -4.85 7.89 -6.82
CA PHE A 224 -5.30 8.31 -5.49
C PHE A 224 -4.86 9.75 -5.23
N VAL A 225 -5.48 10.40 -4.25
CA VAL A 225 -5.07 11.73 -3.81
C VAL A 225 -3.80 11.60 -3.00
N PHE A 226 -2.69 12.12 -3.52
CA PHE A 226 -1.40 12.12 -2.83
C PHE A 226 -1.23 13.35 -1.92
N ARG A 227 -1.74 14.50 -2.39
CA ARG A 227 -1.74 15.79 -1.70
C ARG A 227 -3.03 16.55 -1.97
N GLY A 228 -3.47 17.33 -0.98
CA GLY A 228 -4.71 18.11 -1.01
C GLY A 228 -5.78 17.58 -0.05
N GLU A 229 -6.77 18.42 0.25
CA GLU A 229 -7.86 18.14 1.20
C GLU A 229 -9.19 17.82 0.49
N SER A 230 -9.28 18.10 -0.81
CA SER A 230 -10.51 17.91 -1.58
C SER A 230 -10.70 16.42 -1.93
N PRO A 231 -11.85 15.82 -1.60
CA PRO A 231 -12.20 14.49 -2.07
C PRO A 231 -12.16 14.41 -3.59
N ALA A 232 -11.61 13.31 -4.10
CA ALA A 232 -11.60 13.02 -5.53
C ALA A 232 -12.40 11.74 -5.80
N LYS A 233 -13.32 11.82 -6.76
CA LYS A 233 -14.09 10.66 -7.25
C LYS A 233 -13.47 10.18 -8.54
N PHE A 234 -13.16 8.89 -8.58
CA PHE A 234 -12.57 8.24 -9.75
C PHE A 234 -13.55 7.27 -10.40
N ASP A 235 -13.61 7.30 -11.73
CA ASP A 235 -14.38 6.38 -12.55
C ASP A 235 -13.50 5.78 -13.67
N PRO A 236 -13.23 4.47 -13.68
CA PRO A 236 -13.75 3.47 -12.74
C PRO A 236 -13.20 3.66 -11.31
N PRO A 237 -13.85 3.07 -10.29
CA PRO A 237 -13.33 3.05 -8.93
C PRO A 237 -11.93 2.44 -8.86
N GLN A 238 -11.03 3.09 -8.13
CA GLN A 238 -9.63 2.69 -8.06
C GLN A 238 -9.41 1.54 -7.09
N ILE A 239 -8.44 0.70 -7.42
CA ILE A 239 -7.96 -0.36 -6.52
C ILE A 239 -7.25 0.32 -5.35
N LYS A 240 -7.48 -0.19 -4.15
CA LYS A 240 -6.85 0.32 -2.93
C LYS A 240 -5.35 0.08 -2.99
N THR A 241 -4.59 1.15 -2.80
CA THR A 241 -3.12 1.14 -2.78
C THR A 241 -2.53 0.72 -1.42
N TRP A 242 -3.39 0.47 -0.44
CA TRP A 242 -3.05 0.05 0.91
C TRP A 242 -3.53 -1.36 1.26
N GLU A 243 -2.95 -1.95 2.30
CA GLU A 243 -3.30 -3.28 2.79
C GLU A 243 -4.68 -3.32 3.49
N ASP A 244 -5.75 -3.27 2.70
CA ASP A 244 -7.08 -3.64 3.16
C ASP A 244 -7.29 -5.15 3.03
N THR A 245 -7.22 -5.88 4.14
CA THR A 245 -7.36 -7.35 4.16
C THR A 245 -8.79 -7.82 4.40
N ARG A 246 -9.77 -6.91 4.50
CA ARG A 246 -11.18 -7.28 4.66
C ARG A 246 -11.66 -8.02 3.41
N ALA A 247 -12.36 -9.14 3.60
CA ALA A 247 -12.90 -9.93 2.51
C ALA A 247 -13.81 -9.09 1.60
N GLY A 248 -13.61 -9.19 0.28
CA GLY A 248 -14.38 -8.44 -0.71
C GLY A 248 -14.00 -6.97 -0.87
N ALA A 249 -13.00 -6.44 -0.15
CA ALA A 249 -12.48 -5.11 -0.43
C ALA A 249 -11.83 -5.06 -1.81
N ASN A 250 -11.91 -3.91 -2.49
CA ASN A 250 -11.22 -3.65 -3.76
C ASN A 250 -9.70 -3.47 -3.55
N SER A 251 -9.04 -4.48 -2.98
CA SER A 251 -7.65 -4.44 -2.52
C SER A 251 -6.94 -5.73 -2.92
N PRO A 252 -5.72 -5.67 -3.48
CA PRO A 252 -4.95 -6.85 -3.82
C PRO A 252 -4.66 -7.78 -2.62
N TRP A 253 -4.74 -7.27 -1.40
CA TRP A 253 -4.54 -8.05 -0.17
C TRP A 253 -5.84 -8.68 0.36
N ALA A 254 -6.99 -8.27 -0.17
CA ALA A 254 -8.29 -8.77 0.25
C ALA A 254 -8.54 -10.20 -0.27
N PRO A 255 -9.10 -11.09 0.58
CA PRO A 255 -9.71 -12.32 0.09
C PRO A 255 -10.76 -12.02 -0.98
N LEU A 256 -10.81 -12.86 -2.02
CA LEU A 256 -11.74 -12.77 -3.14
C LEU A 256 -11.50 -11.59 -4.10
N PHE A 257 -10.42 -10.81 -3.92
CA PHE A 257 -10.06 -9.77 -4.88
C PHE A 257 -9.83 -10.37 -6.27
N ARG A 258 -10.36 -9.69 -7.28
CA ARG A 258 -10.16 -10.01 -8.69
C ARG A 258 -9.45 -8.84 -9.34
N ARG A 259 -8.39 -9.13 -10.08
CA ARG A 259 -7.66 -8.13 -10.84
C ARG A 259 -8.54 -7.61 -11.98
N PRO A 260 -8.44 -6.34 -12.35
CA PRO A 260 -9.03 -5.84 -13.57
C PRO A 260 -8.32 -6.43 -14.80
N PRO A 261 -8.99 -6.49 -15.97
CA PRO A 261 -8.31 -6.75 -17.23
C PRO A 261 -7.27 -5.67 -17.52
N ILE A 262 -6.19 -6.07 -18.20
CA ILE A 262 -5.19 -5.14 -18.72
C ILE A 262 -5.74 -4.57 -20.04
N PRO A 263 -5.73 -3.24 -20.25
CA PRO A 263 -6.13 -2.64 -21.53
C PRO A 263 -5.29 -3.17 -22.70
N GLU A 264 -5.93 -3.50 -23.83
CA GLU A 264 -5.25 -4.08 -25.01
C GLU A 264 -4.25 -3.12 -25.66
N ASP A 265 -4.51 -1.81 -25.56
CA ASP A 265 -3.65 -0.73 -26.05
C ASP A 265 -2.58 -0.28 -25.04
N GLY A 266 -2.57 -0.87 -23.84
CA GLY A 266 -1.68 -0.49 -22.75
C GLY A 266 -2.01 0.88 -22.12
N GLU A 267 -3.15 1.48 -22.46
CA GLU A 267 -3.58 2.78 -21.95
C GLU A 267 -4.63 2.65 -20.84
N TRP A 268 -4.22 3.01 -19.63
CA TRP A 268 -5.06 2.97 -18.45
C TRP A 268 -5.74 4.32 -18.25
N THR A 269 -7.04 4.36 -18.58
CA THR A 269 -7.86 5.58 -18.55
C THR A 269 -8.72 5.65 -17.29
N VAL A 270 -8.78 6.83 -16.67
CA VAL A 270 -9.70 7.15 -15.56
C VAL A 270 -10.26 8.55 -15.75
N ARG A 271 -11.50 8.78 -15.29
CA ARG A 271 -12.06 10.12 -15.08
C ARG A 271 -12.00 10.45 -13.60
N VAL A 272 -11.45 11.60 -13.26
CA VAL A 272 -11.45 12.13 -11.89
C VAL A 272 -12.28 13.40 -11.81
N THR A 273 -13.11 13.51 -10.78
CA THR A 273 -13.93 14.70 -10.48
C THR A 273 -13.66 15.13 -9.04
N PHE A 274 -13.52 16.43 -8.83
CA PHE A 274 -13.29 17.03 -7.51
C PHE A 274 -14.58 17.73 -7.04
N ASP A 275 -14.90 17.57 -5.76
CA ASP A 275 -16.05 18.19 -5.09
C ASP A 275 -15.73 19.62 -4.60
#